data_AF-A0A9R1LZY3-F1
#
_entry.id   AF-A0A9R1LZY3-F1
#
_cell.length_a   1.000
_cell.length_b   1.000
_cell.length_c   1.000
_cell.angle_alpha   90.00
_cell.angle_beta   90.00
_cell.angle_gamma   90.00
#
_symmetry.space_group_name_H-M   'P 1'
#
loop_
_entity.id
_entity.type
_entity.pdbx_description
1 polymer ?
#
loop_
_entity_poly.entity_id
_entity_poly.type
_entity_poly.pdbx_seq_one_letter_code
_entity_poly.pdbx_strand_id
1 'polypeptide(L)'
;MIYSRVPTLNDGFMQQSQGCLYYAGFERDENDDQDVRLLVYILEDYNSKEWILKHSIETSHLFGGRHDVDIEEDFCWIAIHPECNLIFFTLGWDRTFMFYDMDRRQLKEICNLENVNPPYLPYVPLYEELQSLHK
;
A
#
# COMPACT_ATOMS: atom_id res chain seq x y z
N MET A 1 -17.81 0.19 6.65
CA MET A 1 -18.47 -1.13 6.71
C MET A 1 -17.59 -2.05 7.53
N ILE A 2 -18.18 -2.98 8.28
CA ILE A 2 -17.45 -3.97 9.10
C ILE A 2 -17.53 -5.30 8.37
N TYR A 3 -16.40 -5.94 8.12
CA TYR A 3 -16.35 -7.24 7.44
C TYR A 3 -15.88 -8.32 8.43
N SER A 4 -16.66 -9.40 8.54
CA SER A 4 -16.35 -10.58 9.36
C SER A 4 -15.41 -11.58 8.65
N ARG A 5 -14.99 -11.25 7.42
CA ARG A 5 -14.02 -11.97 6.60
C ARG A 5 -13.07 -10.95 5.97
N VAL A 6 -11.86 -11.40 5.61
CA VAL A 6 -10.90 -10.56 4.87
C VAL A 6 -11.61 -10.03 3.62
N PRO A 7 -11.66 -8.71 3.39
CA PRO A 7 -12.22 -8.15 2.17
C PRO A 7 -11.56 -8.79 0.94
N THR A 8 -12.33 -9.07 -0.11
CA THR A 8 -11.75 -9.63 -1.34
C THR A 8 -11.25 -8.46 -2.18
N LEU A 9 -9.94 -8.20 -2.14
CA LEU A 9 -9.31 -7.16 -2.95
C LEU A 9 -8.38 -7.78 -4.00
N ASN A 10 -8.33 -7.15 -5.17
CA ASN A 10 -7.32 -7.43 -6.18
C ASN A 10 -5.97 -6.88 -5.70
N ASP A 11 -4.90 -7.61 -6.01
CA ASP A 11 -3.53 -7.28 -5.62
C ASP A 11 -3.39 -6.93 -4.13
N GLY A 12 -3.96 -7.78 -3.27
CA GLY A 12 -3.96 -7.55 -1.83
C GLY A 12 -2.55 -7.56 -1.21
N PHE A 13 -2.26 -6.56 -0.38
CA PHE A 13 -1.02 -6.41 0.38
C PHE A 13 -1.30 -6.28 1.87
N MET A 14 -0.57 -7.02 2.70
CA MET A 14 -0.80 -7.08 4.13
C MET A 14 0.47 -6.78 4.91
N GLN A 15 0.41 -5.84 5.84
CA GLN A 15 1.55 -5.48 6.69
C GLN A 15 1.09 -4.91 8.04
N GLN A 16 1.92 -5.05 9.07
CA GLN A 16 1.68 -4.40 10.35
C GLN A 16 2.07 -2.91 10.28
N SER A 17 1.21 -2.03 10.80
CA SER A 17 1.49 -0.60 10.99
C SER A 17 0.74 -0.09 12.22
N GLN A 18 1.34 0.78 13.00
CA GLN A 18 0.75 1.44 14.18
C GLN A 18 0.09 0.44 15.16
N GLY A 19 0.73 -0.72 15.35
CA GLY A 19 0.22 -1.80 16.21
C GLY A 19 -0.95 -2.62 15.64
N CYS A 20 -1.45 -2.30 14.45
CA CYS A 20 -2.59 -2.97 13.81
C CYS A 20 -2.15 -3.71 12.54
N LEU A 21 -2.94 -4.69 12.10
CA LEU A 21 -2.72 -5.35 10.80
C LEU A 21 -3.46 -4.58 9.71
N TYR A 22 -2.73 -4.12 8.70
CA TYR A 22 -3.28 -3.42 7.54
C TYR A 22 -3.43 -4.39 6.39
N TYR A 23 -4.53 -4.27 5.66
CA TYR A 23 -4.77 -4.96 4.40
C TYR A 23 -5.22 -3.96 3.36
N ALA A 24 -4.40 -3.75 2.35
CA ALA A 24 -4.63 -2.81 1.26
C ALA A 24 -4.79 -3.57 -0.06
N GLY A 25 -5.50 -2.99 -1.02
CA GLY A 25 -5.70 -3.60 -2.32
C GLY A 25 -6.66 -2.77 -3.16
N PHE A 26 -6.95 -3.25 -4.36
CA PHE A 26 -7.84 -2.57 -5.29
C PHE A 26 -9.20 -3.26 -5.37
N GLU A 27 -10.26 -2.46 -5.37
CA GLU A 27 -11.62 -2.89 -5.70
C GLU A 27 -11.96 -2.33 -7.07
N ARG A 28 -12.45 -3.20 -7.97
CA ARG A 28 -12.97 -2.83 -9.30
C ARG A 28 -14.49 -2.94 -9.26
N ASP A 29 -15.21 -1.98 -9.82
CA ASP A 29 -16.65 -2.14 -10.08
C ASP A 29 -16.82 -3.08 -11.29
N GLU A 30 -17.61 -4.14 -11.13
CA GLU A 30 -17.89 -5.10 -12.21
C GLU A 30 -18.61 -4.45 -13.41
N ASN A 31 -19.18 -3.25 -13.23
CA ASN A 31 -19.94 -2.53 -14.26
C ASN A 31 -19.20 -1.35 -14.88
N ASP A 32 -18.09 -0.91 -14.29
CA ASP A 32 -17.26 0.18 -14.81
C ASP A 32 -15.79 -0.03 -14.45
N ASP A 33 -15.01 -0.48 -15.44
CA ASP A 33 -13.56 -0.71 -15.31
C ASP A 33 -12.77 0.57 -15.02
N GLN A 34 -13.38 1.76 -15.12
CA GLN A 34 -12.74 3.04 -14.84
C GLN A 34 -12.79 3.42 -13.35
N ASP A 35 -13.68 2.81 -12.56
CA ASP A 35 -13.91 3.15 -11.16
C ASP A 35 -13.12 2.24 -10.20
N VAL A 36 -11.81 2.10 -10.45
CA VAL A 36 -10.92 1.33 -9.56
C VAL A 36 -10.54 2.16 -8.34
N ARG A 37 -10.72 1.58 -7.15
CA ARG A 37 -10.42 2.22 -5.87
C ARG A 37 -9.37 1.47 -5.08
N LEU A 38 -8.41 2.21 -4.53
CA LEU A 38 -7.56 1.73 -3.46
C LEU A 38 -8.37 1.74 -2.16
N LEU A 39 -8.47 0.57 -1.52
CA LEU A 39 -9.06 0.39 -0.20
C LEU A 39 -7.98 -0.05 0.79
N VAL A 40 -8.02 0.51 1.99
CA VAL A 40 -7.16 0.12 3.11
C VAL A 40 -8.01 -0.21 4.31
N TYR A 41 -7.93 -1.44 4.75
CA TYR A 41 -8.59 -1.99 5.92
C TYR A 41 -7.59 -2.19 7.04
N ILE A 42 -8.07 -2.06 8.28
CA ILE A 42 -7.31 -2.39 9.48
C ILE A 42 -8.04 -3.42 10.31
N LEU A 43 -7.27 -4.31 10.92
CA LEU A 43 -7.70 -5.22 11.97
C LEU A 43 -6.99 -4.79 13.26
N GLU A 44 -7.73 -4.12 14.14
CA GLU A 44 -7.23 -3.61 15.43
C GLU A 44 -7.32 -4.69 16.52
N ASP A 45 -8.48 -5.36 16.63
CA ASP A 45 -8.68 -6.49 17.54
C ASP A 45 -8.69 -7.81 16.76
N TYR A 46 -7.65 -8.60 16.96
CA TYR A 46 -7.51 -9.91 16.33
C TYR A 46 -8.56 -10.90 16.82
N ASN A 47 -9.14 -10.69 18.01
CA ASN A 47 -10.19 -11.58 18.55
C ASN A 47 -11.52 -11.34 17.86
N SER A 48 -11.87 -10.08 17.59
CA SER A 48 -13.10 -9.74 16.86
C SER A 48 -13.07 -10.24 15.42
N LYS A 49 -11.88 -10.29 14.81
CA LYS A 49 -11.67 -10.61 13.38
C LYS A 49 -12.40 -9.62 12.45
N GLU A 50 -12.74 -8.45 12.98
CA GLU A 50 -13.49 -7.42 12.26
C GLU A 50 -12.53 -6.47 11.55
N TRP A 51 -12.65 -6.41 10.22
CA TRP A 51 -11.91 -5.46 9.40
C TRP A 51 -12.68 -4.15 9.30
N ILE A 52 -11.99 -3.05 9.58
CA ILE A 52 -12.51 -1.69 9.55
C ILE A 52 -11.91 -0.97 8.35
N LEU A 53 -12.74 -0.37 7.50
CA LEU A 53 -12.26 0.49 6.41
C LEU A 53 -11.63 1.76 6.99
N LYS A 54 -10.32 1.92 6.81
CA LYS A 54 -9.56 3.08 7.26
C LYS A 54 -9.44 4.15 6.17
N HIS A 55 -9.15 3.74 4.93
CA HIS A 55 -8.92 4.67 3.83
C HIS A 55 -9.52 4.17 2.52
N SER A 56 -9.99 5.11 1.70
CA SER A 56 -10.49 4.86 0.35
C SER A 56 -10.19 6.06 -0.55
N ILE A 57 -9.72 5.76 -1.77
CA ILE A 57 -9.45 6.74 -2.81
C ILE A 57 -9.55 6.09 -4.19
N GLU A 58 -10.09 6.80 -5.17
CA GLU A 58 -10.09 6.39 -6.57
C GLU A 58 -8.68 6.49 -7.16
N THR A 59 -8.34 5.55 -8.02
CA THR A 59 -7.02 5.47 -8.66
C THR A 59 -6.72 6.69 -9.52
N SER A 60 -7.73 7.26 -10.19
CA SER A 60 -7.64 8.54 -10.90
C SER A 60 -7.14 9.69 -10.01
N HIS A 61 -7.59 9.74 -8.75
CA HIS A 61 -7.15 10.73 -7.76
C HIS A 61 -5.81 10.34 -7.12
N LEU A 62 -5.62 9.05 -6.83
CA LEU A 62 -4.39 8.51 -6.24
C LEU A 62 -3.17 8.79 -7.12
N PHE A 63 -3.27 8.54 -8.43
CA PHE A 63 -2.18 8.70 -9.39
C PHE A 63 -2.10 10.10 -9.99
N GLY A 64 -2.80 11.08 -9.41
CA GLY A 64 -2.73 12.48 -9.82
C GLY A 64 -3.28 12.74 -11.23
N GLY A 65 -4.34 12.02 -11.63
CA GLY A 65 -4.97 12.15 -12.95
C GLY A 65 -4.27 11.38 -14.07
N ARG A 66 -3.34 10.47 -13.74
CA ARG A 66 -2.78 9.54 -14.73
C ARG A 66 -3.83 8.47 -15.03
N HIS A 67 -4.39 8.50 -16.24
CA HIS A 67 -5.45 7.58 -16.67
C HIS A 67 -4.91 6.36 -17.44
N ASP A 68 -3.67 6.41 -17.93
CA ASP A 68 -3.04 5.36 -18.74
C ASP A 68 -2.19 4.39 -17.90
N VAL A 69 -2.59 4.12 -16.65
CA VAL A 69 -1.88 3.20 -15.75
C VAL A 69 -2.62 1.87 -15.73
N ASP A 70 -1.97 0.80 -16.16
CA ASP A 70 -2.48 -0.55 -15.92
C ASP A 70 -2.01 -1.02 -14.55
N ILE A 71 -2.92 -1.09 -13.58
CA ILE A 71 -2.57 -1.46 -12.20
C ILE A 71 -1.96 -2.87 -12.13
N GLU A 72 -2.36 -3.79 -13.01
CA GLU A 72 -1.84 -5.17 -12.96
C GLU A 72 -0.40 -5.26 -13.47
N GLU A 73 -0.02 -4.40 -14.42
CA GLU A 73 1.30 -4.42 -15.05
C GLU A 73 2.27 -3.36 -14.47
N ASP A 74 1.76 -2.18 -14.12
CA ASP A 74 2.55 -0.99 -13.77
C ASP A 74 2.71 -0.78 -12.26
N PHE A 75 1.89 -1.43 -11.42
CA PHE A 75 1.90 -1.19 -9.98
C PHE A 75 2.59 -2.33 -9.21
N CYS A 76 3.40 -1.99 -8.21
CA CYS A 76 3.97 -2.98 -7.30
C CYS A 76 4.06 -2.44 -5.87
N TRP A 77 3.54 -3.19 -4.91
CA TRP A 77 3.68 -2.87 -3.49
C TRP A 77 5.12 -2.94 -3.02
N ILE A 78 5.51 -2.01 -2.14
CA ILE A 78 6.80 -2.07 -1.43
C ILE A 78 6.55 -2.26 0.06
N ALA A 79 5.84 -1.31 0.69
CA ALA A 79 5.60 -1.33 2.13
C ALA A 79 4.50 -0.35 2.55
N ILE A 80 3.93 -0.56 3.73
CA ILE A 80 3.18 0.40 4.53
C ILE A 80 4.13 0.82 5.66
N HIS A 81 4.26 2.13 5.89
CA HIS A 81 5.17 2.65 6.91
C HIS A 81 4.74 2.13 8.30
N PRO A 82 5.67 1.63 9.13
CA PRO A 82 5.32 1.00 10.41
C PRO A 82 4.66 1.97 11.40
N GLU A 83 4.95 3.26 11.32
CA GLU A 83 4.47 4.26 12.29
C GLU A 83 3.57 5.35 11.70
N CYS A 84 3.48 5.42 10.37
CA CYS A 84 2.85 6.54 9.68
C CYS A 84 1.84 6.04 8.65
N ASN A 85 0.87 6.88 8.30
CA ASN A 85 -0.13 6.58 7.30
C ASN A 85 0.43 6.76 5.86
N LEU A 86 1.57 6.14 5.57
CA LEU A 86 2.25 6.19 4.27
C LEU A 86 2.27 4.82 3.62
N ILE A 87 2.01 4.79 2.31
CA ILE A 87 2.09 3.60 1.47
C ILE A 87 3.19 3.82 0.43
N PHE A 88 4.11 2.88 0.31
CA PHE A 88 5.21 2.86 -0.63
C PHE A 88 4.94 1.83 -1.74
N PHE A 89 5.15 2.24 -2.99
CA PHE A 89 4.94 1.40 -4.16
C PHE A 89 5.76 1.91 -5.36
N THR A 90 5.92 1.08 -6.38
CA THR A 90 6.35 1.54 -7.70
C THR A 90 5.16 1.72 -8.63
N LEU A 91 5.26 2.69 -9.54
CA LEU A 91 4.28 2.95 -10.57
C LEU A 91 4.96 3.13 -11.93
N GLY A 92 4.40 2.50 -12.96
CA GLY A 92 4.82 2.63 -14.35
C GLY A 92 5.96 1.69 -14.75
N TRP A 93 6.17 1.63 -16.05
CA TRP A 93 7.16 0.81 -16.75
C TRP A 93 8.59 1.19 -16.39
N ASP A 94 8.81 2.45 -16.01
CA ASP A 94 10.09 2.95 -15.51
C ASP A 94 10.32 2.67 -14.01
N ARG A 95 9.37 2.03 -13.33
CA ARG A 95 9.44 1.66 -11.90
C ARG A 95 9.72 2.87 -11.01
N THR A 96 9.00 3.96 -11.25
CA THR A 96 9.09 5.14 -10.40
C THR A 96 8.67 4.80 -8.97
N PHE A 97 9.58 4.95 -8.01
CA PHE A 97 9.33 4.74 -6.59
C PHE A 97 8.64 5.96 -5.98
N MET A 98 7.48 5.73 -5.39
CA MET A 98 6.62 6.76 -4.84
C MET A 98 6.13 6.39 -3.45
N PHE A 99 5.60 7.38 -2.76
CA PHE A 99 4.76 7.15 -1.59
C PHE A 99 3.47 7.96 -1.65
N TYR A 100 2.42 7.41 -1.08
CA TYR A 100 1.15 8.05 -0.88
C TYR A 100 0.90 8.30 0.61
N ASP A 101 0.66 9.57 0.96
CA ASP A 101 0.28 10.02 2.29
C ASP A 101 -1.25 9.97 2.42
N MET A 102 -1.78 9.05 3.23
CA MET A 102 -3.23 8.89 3.40
C MET A 102 -3.86 10.05 4.19
N ASP A 103 -3.12 10.69 5.10
CA ASP A 103 -3.62 11.80 5.91
C ASP A 103 -3.80 13.06 5.07
N ARG A 104 -2.83 13.33 4.19
CA ARG A 104 -2.86 14.48 3.29
C ARG A 104 -3.52 14.20 1.95
N ARG A 105 -3.75 12.92 1.64
CA ARG A 105 -4.20 12.43 0.32
C ARG A 105 -3.29 12.93 -0.81
N GLN A 106 -1.98 12.75 -0.64
CA GLN A 106 -0.97 13.25 -1.57
C GLN A 106 -0.02 12.14 -2.01
N LEU A 107 0.13 12.01 -3.33
CA LEU A 107 1.17 11.21 -3.96
C LEU A 107 2.46 12.02 -4.08
N LYS A 108 3.60 11.42 -3.77
CA LYS A 108 4.92 12.01 -3.96
C LYS A 108 5.89 11.00 -4.56
N GLU A 109 6.64 11.47 -5.54
CA GLU A 109 7.74 10.74 -6.14
C GLU A 109 8.98 10.85 -5.25
N ILE A 110 9.73 9.75 -5.13
CA ILE A 110 11.01 9.71 -4.41
C ILE A 110 12.14 9.66 -5.42
N CYS A 111 12.17 8.61 -6.25
CA CYS A 111 13.18 8.41 -7.29
C CYS A 111 12.74 7.32 -8.28
N ASN A 112 13.51 7.13 -9.35
CA ASN A 112 13.34 6.02 -10.28
C ASN A 112 14.20 4.82 -9.84
N LEU A 113 13.64 3.60 -9.82
CA LEU A 113 14.39 2.38 -9.45
C LEU A 113 15.09 1.70 -10.64
N GLU A 114 15.00 2.29 -11.83
CA GLU A 114 15.57 1.79 -13.07
C GLU A 114 15.21 0.31 -13.32
N ASN A 115 16.20 -0.53 -13.62
CA ASN A 115 16.02 -1.95 -13.94
C ASN A 115 15.97 -2.86 -12.70
N VAL A 116 15.77 -2.32 -11.50
CA VAL A 116 15.59 -3.16 -10.29
C VAL A 116 14.19 -3.77 -10.34
N ASN A 117 14.13 -5.09 -10.44
CA ASN A 117 12.88 -5.83 -10.47
C ASN A 117 12.44 -6.25 -9.05
N PRO A 118 11.13 -6.35 -8.78
CA PRO A 118 10.60 -6.88 -7.54
C PRO A 118 11.02 -8.35 -7.27
N PRO A 119 10.96 -8.84 -6.02
CA PRO A 119 10.36 -8.18 -4.85
C PRO A 119 11.26 -7.12 -4.21
N TYR A 120 10.66 -5.99 -3.82
CA TYR A 120 11.30 -4.99 -2.99
C TYR A 120 11.09 -5.36 -1.52
N LEU A 121 12.16 -5.62 -0.80
CA LEU A 121 12.07 -6.01 0.60
C LEU A 121 12.44 -4.81 1.49
N PRO A 122 11.55 -4.37 2.40
CA PRO A 122 11.94 -3.39 3.40
C PRO A 122 13.08 -3.98 4.24
N TYR A 123 14.09 -3.16 4.53
CA TYR A 123 15.18 -3.57 5.41
C TYR A 123 14.63 -3.91 6.79
N VAL A 124 14.91 -5.13 7.24
CA VAL A 124 14.61 -5.58 8.60
C VAL A 124 15.94 -5.58 9.35
N PRO A 125 16.19 -4.62 10.26
CA PRO A 125 17.43 -4.58 11.02
C PRO A 125 17.56 -5.85 11.85
N LEU A 126 18.72 -6.52 11.76
CA LEU A 126 19.02 -7.60 12.67
C LEU A 126 19.27 -6.97 14.05
N TYR A 127 18.55 -7.41 15.09
CA TYR A 127 18.71 -6.85 16.44
C TYR A 127 20.14 -6.94 16.99
N GLU A 128 20.97 -7.85 16.47
CA GLU A 128 22.40 -7.94 16.81
C GLU A 128 23.22 -6.75 16.26
N GLU A 129 22.81 -6.13 15.16
CA GLU A 129 23.45 -4.94 14.58
C GLU A 129 23.17 -3.67 15.39
N LEU A 130 22.06 -3.63 16.15
CA LEU A 130 21.75 -2.49 17.02
C LEU A 130 22.66 -2.42 18.26
N GLN A 131 23.17 -3.57 18.74
CA GLN A 131 24.11 -3.57 19.87
C GLN A 131 25.50 -3.06 19.47
N SER A 132 25.91 -3.23 18.20
CA SER A 132 27.22 -2.75 17.73
C SER A 132 27.25 -1.25 17.41
N LEU A 133 26.08 -0.60 17.26
CA LEU A 133 25.95 0.83 16.99
C LEU A 133 26.02 1.72 18.25
N HIS A 134 26.02 1.12 19.45
CA HIS A 134 26.14 1.83 20.74
C HIS A 134 27.59 1.86 21.28
N LYS A 135 28.60 1.84 20.42
CA LYS A 135 30.02 1.85 20.81
C LYS A 135 30.68 3.21 20.63
#